data_AF-A0A0A9GDW7-F1
#
_entry.id   AF-A0A0A9GDW7-F1
#
_cell.length_a   1.000
_cell.length_b   1.000
_cell.length_c   1.000
_cell.angle_alpha   90.00
_cell.angle_beta   90.00
_cell.angle_gamma   90.00
#
_symmetry.space_group_name_H-M   'P 1'
#
loop_
_entity.id
_entity.type
_entity.pdbx_description
1 polymer ?
#
loop_
_entity_poly.entity_id
_entity_poly.type
_entity_poly.pdbx_seq_one_letter_code
_entity_poly.pdbx_strand_id
1 'polypeptide(L)'
;MRFQDSIDIVLATSFLQEFVEARRTAALNNSPSCMWSPAPPLELKGVPVHALSANAGFVTFVVFPRHVEDKRLDKTVWSLLTFHAYVSYHVKVKPSFSWFHILFV
;
A
#
# COMPACT_ATOMS: atom_id res chain seq x y z
N MET A 1 2.58 6.95 -4.52
CA MET A 1 3.98 7.09 -4.04
C MET A 1 4.87 7.35 -5.24
N ARG A 2 5.93 8.15 -5.10
CA ARG A 2 6.85 8.47 -6.21
C ARG A 2 8.25 7.99 -5.88
N PHE A 3 8.73 7.01 -6.63
CA PHE A 3 10.08 6.46 -6.55
C PHE A 3 10.89 6.96 -7.74
N GLN A 4 12.20 7.10 -7.54
CA GLN A 4 13.12 7.68 -8.52
C GLN A 4 13.82 6.59 -9.35
N ASP A 5 14.11 5.43 -8.75
CA ASP A 5 14.69 4.29 -9.43
C ASP A 5 13.60 3.40 -10.05
N SER A 6 13.85 2.92 -11.27
CA SER A 6 13.00 1.95 -11.96
C SER A 6 12.85 0.63 -11.18
N ILE A 7 13.91 0.18 -10.50
CA ILE A 7 13.89 -1.04 -9.70
C ILE A 7 12.99 -0.86 -8.49
N ASP A 8 13.12 0.28 -7.78
CA ASP A 8 12.26 0.63 -6.65
C ASP A 8 10.78 0.72 -7.06
N ILE A 9 10.48 1.20 -8.27
CA ILE A 9 9.11 1.24 -8.80
C ILE A 9 8.54 -0.17 -8.93
N VAL A 10 9.30 -1.11 -9.51
CA VAL A 10 8.85 -2.50 -9.70
C VAL A 10 8.70 -3.20 -8.35
N LEU A 11 9.69 -3.06 -7.46
CA LEU A 11 9.65 -3.61 -6.11
C LEU A 11 8.47 -3.06 -5.29
N ALA A 12 8.24 -1.75 -5.32
CA ALA A 12 7.12 -1.13 -4.64
C ALA A 12 5.79 -1.62 -5.21
N THR A 13 5.67 -1.69 -6.54
CA THR A 13 4.44 -2.16 -7.19
C THR A 13 4.10 -3.58 -6.77
N SER A 14 5.09 -4.49 -6.80
CA SER A 14 4.86 -5.88 -6.45
C SER A 14 4.61 -6.06 -4.95
N PHE A 15 5.33 -5.33 -4.09
CA PHE A 15 5.03 -5.28 -2.65
C PHE A 15 3.60 -4.84 -2.36
N LEU A 16 3.10 -3.82 -3.06
CA LEU A 16 1.73 -3.33 -2.89
C LEU A 16 0.67 -4.34 -3.35
N GLN A 17 0.95 -5.08 -4.43
CA GLN A 17 0.07 -6.17 -4.90
C GLN A 17 0.02 -7.31 -3.88
N GLU A 18 1.18 -7.77 -3.40
CA GLU A 18 1.26 -8.79 -2.35
C GLU A 18 0.59 -8.35 -1.05
N PHE A 19 0.72 -7.08 -0.67
CA PHE A 19 0.06 -6.53 0.51
C PHE A 19 -1.47 -6.62 0.42
N VAL A 20 -2.05 -6.31 -0.74
CA VAL A 20 -3.49 -6.43 -0.98
C VAL A 20 -3.93 -7.89 -1.00
N GLU A 21 -3.10 -8.78 -1.55
CA GLU A 21 -3.40 -10.23 -1.57
C GLU A 21 -3.31 -10.84 -0.17
N ALA A 22 -2.28 -10.53 0.60
CA ALA A 22 -2.10 -11.00 1.97
C ALA A 22 -3.31 -10.64 2.86
N ARG A 23 -3.92 -9.47 2.61
CA ARG A 23 -5.14 -9.00 3.28
C ARG A 23 -6.38 -9.86 3.00
N ARG A 24 -6.40 -10.69 1.95
CA ARG A 24 -7.47 -11.68 1.71
C ARG A 24 -7.42 -12.88 2.67
N THR A 25 -6.36 -13.01 3.46
CA THR A 25 -6.23 -14.07 4.47
C THR A 25 -7.27 -13.89 5.58
N ALA A 26 -7.92 -14.99 5.99
CA ALA A 26 -9.01 -14.97 6.98
C ALA A 26 -8.62 -14.33 8.33
N ALA A 27 -7.33 -14.36 8.69
CA ALA A 27 -6.80 -13.71 9.89
C ALA A 27 -6.94 -12.16 9.88
N LEU A 28 -7.09 -11.55 8.70
CA LEU A 28 -7.13 -10.10 8.50
C LEU A 28 -8.53 -9.57 8.17
N ASN A 29 -9.58 -10.37 8.37
CA ASN A 29 -10.97 -9.97 8.09
C ASN A 29 -11.44 -8.72 8.85
N ASN A 30 -10.85 -8.43 10.00
CA ASN A 30 -11.14 -7.23 10.80
C ASN A 30 -10.32 -5.99 10.39
N SER A 31 -9.42 -6.12 9.40
CA SER A 31 -8.55 -5.05 8.93
C SER A 31 -9.23 -4.20 7.84
N PRO A 32 -8.88 -2.90 7.68
CA PRO A 32 -9.41 -2.05 6.63
C PRO A 32 -9.37 -2.66 5.24
N SER A 33 -10.44 -2.39 4.47
CA SER A 33 -10.45 -2.39 3.00
C SER A 33 -9.10 -2.05 2.39
N CYS A 34 -8.43 -2.85 1.56
CA CYS A 34 -7.39 -2.27 0.71
C CYS A 34 -7.47 -2.78 -0.71
N MET A 35 -7.21 -1.87 -1.66
CA MET A 35 -7.18 -2.15 -3.09
C MET A 35 -6.02 -1.39 -3.71
N TRP A 36 -5.36 -1.99 -4.69
CA TRP A 36 -4.31 -1.36 -5.47
C TRP A 36 -4.75 -1.19 -6.92
N SER A 37 -4.39 -0.05 -7.52
CA SER A 37 -4.63 0.26 -8.93
C SER A 37 -3.43 1.00 -9.51
N PRO A 38 -2.98 0.67 -10.74
CA PRO A 38 -1.92 1.42 -11.41
C PRO A 38 -2.39 2.82 -11.83
N ALA A 39 -3.68 2.99 -12.10
CA ALA A 39 -4.28 4.26 -12.51
C ALA A 39 -4.94 4.98 -11.32
N PRO A 40 -5.02 6.32 -11.35
CA PRO A 40 -5.70 7.08 -10.32
C PRO A 40 -7.19 6.69 -10.25
N PRO A 41 -7.72 6.42 -9.04
CA PRO A 41 -9.14 6.14 -8.85
C PRO A 41 -10.01 7.33 -9.28
N LEU A 42 -11.26 7.04 -9.69
CA LEU A 42 -12.19 8.04 -10.27
C LEU A 42 -12.55 9.14 -9.26
N GLU A 43 -12.47 8.82 -7.97
CA GLU A 43 -12.69 9.69 -6.82
C GLU A 43 -11.67 10.83 -6.78
N LEU A 44 -10.51 10.68 -7.42
CA LEU A 44 -9.48 11.72 -7.53
C LEU A 44 -9.61 12.57 -8.81
N LYS A 45 -10.70 12.41 -9.59
CA LYS A 45 -10.98 13.27 -10.75
C LYS A 45 -11.21 14.71 -10.29
N GLY A 46 -10.25 15.59 -10.58
CA GLY A 46 -10.27 17.00 -10.20
C GLY A 46 -9.11 17.42 -9.29
N VAL A 47 -8.36 16.44 -8.76
CA VAL A 47 -7.09 16.71 -8.08
C VAL A 47 -6.05 17.10 -9.14
N PRO A 48 -5.22 18.13 -8.89
CA PRO A 48 -4.26 18.58 -9.88
C PRO A 48 -3.23 17.48 -10.21
N VAL A 49 -2.84 17.42 -11.48
CA VAL A 49 -2.04 16.31 -12.07
C VAL A 49 -0.71 16.08 -11.34
N HIS A 50 -0.11 17.12 -10.77
CA HIS A 50 1.14 17.00 -9.99
C HIS A 50 0.98 16.14 -8.72
N ALA A 51 -0.21 16.12 -8.11
CA ALA A 51 -0.50 15.27 -6.96
C ALA A 51 -0.91 13.84 -7.38
N LEU A 52 -1.22 13.64 -8.67
CA LEU A 52 -1.56 12.34 -9.27
C LEU A 52 -0.36 11.65 -9.94
N SER A 53 0.85 12.24 -9.89
CA SER A 53 2.05 11.61 -10.43
C SER A 53 2.58 10.52 -9.46
N ALA A 54 1.91 9.38 -9.41
CA ALA A 54 2.35 8.20 -8.67
C ALA A 54 2.88 7.14 -9.64
N ASN A 55 4.13 6.71 -9.46
CA ASN A 55 4.78 5.77 -10.38
C ASN A 55 4.58 4.31 -9.96
N ALA A 56 4.40 4.03 -8.67
CA ALA A 56 4.16 2.68 -8.13
C ALA A 56 2.66 2.33 -7.99
N GLY A 57 1.79 3.18 -8.55
CA GLY A 57 0.34 3.06 -8.42
C GLY A 57 -0.25 3.68 -7.15
N PHE A 58 -1.55 3.45 -6.98
CA PHE A 58 -2.43 4.00 -5.96
C PHE A 58 -2.94 2.87 -5.07
N VAL A 59 -2.87 3.08 -3.76
CA VAL A 59 -3.47 2.19 -2.76
C VAL A 59 -4.63 2.93 -2.12
N THR A 60 -5.80 2.30 -2.13
CA THR A 60 -7.01 2.84 -1.54
C THR A 60 -7.35 2.01 -0.31
N PHE A 61 -7.55 2.67 0.83
CA PHE A 61 -8.00 2.02 2.05
C PHE A 61 -9.46 2.35 2.34
N VAL A 62 -10.30 1.33 2.55
CA VAL A 62 -11.71 1.52 2.95
C VAL A 62 -11.82 1.30 4.46
N VAL A 63 -12.02 2.40 5.18
CA VAL A 63 -12.14 2.43 6.63
C VAL A 63 -13.62 2.44 7.01
N PHE A 64 -14.05 1.48 7.81
CA PHE A 64 -15.39 1.41 8.40
C PHE A 64 -15.35 1.85 9.87
N PRO A 65 -16.49 2.24 10.47
CA PRO A 65 -16.56 2.67 11.87
C PRO A 65 -15.87 1.71 12.86
N ARG A 66 -16.03 0.40 12.65
CA ARG A 66 -15.36 -0.67 13.44
C ARG A 66 -13.83 -0.58 13.53
N HIS A 67 -13.16 0.13 12.61
CA HIS A 67 -11.71 0.31 12.62
C HIS A 67 -11.25 1.56 13.40
N VAL A 68 -12.18 2.47 13.69
CA VAL A 68 -11.91 3.77 14.33
C VAL A 68 -12.71 3.96 15.62
N GLU A 69 -13.47 2.94 16.04
CA GLU A 69 -14.21 2.94 17.29
C GLU A 69 -13.25 2.91 18.50
N ASP A 70 -13.60 3.66 19.54
CA ASP A 70 -12.87 3.78 20.81
C ASP A 70 -11.38 4.15 20.66
N LYS A 71 -10.52 3.46 21.43
CA LYS A 71 -9.07 3.64 21.52
C LYS A 71 -8.29 3.14 20.29
N ARG A 72 -8.99 2.68 19.24
CA ARG A 72 -8.35 2.14 18.02
C ARG A 72 -8.08 3.23 16.98
N LEU A 73 -8.75 4.38 17.09
CA LEU A 73 -8.59 5.51 16.18
C LEU A 73 -7.13 5.95 16.05
N ASP A 74 -6.45 6.22 17.16
CA ASP A 74 -5.06 6.69 17.16
C ASP A 74 -4.13 5.72 16.45
N LYS A 75 -4.32 4.41 16.69
CA LYS A 75 -3.52 3.36 16.05
C LYS A 75 -3.79 3.28 14.55
N THR A 76 -5.04 3.33 14.14
CA THR A 76 -5.43 3.30 12.71
C THR A 76 -4.91 4.52 11.98
N VAL A 77 -5.04 5.71 12.57
CA VAL A 77 -4.52 6.97 12.01
C VAL A 77 -3.00 6.91 11.88
N TRP A 78 -2.29 6.49 12.94
CA TRP A 78 -0.84 6.33 12.90
C TRP A 78 -0.40 5.36 11.79
N SER A 79 -1.03 4.19 11.70
CA SER A 79 -0.72 3.20 10.66
C SER A 79 -0.94 3.74 9.25
N LEU A 80 -2.04 4.47 9.01
CA LEU A 80 -2.32 5.06 7.70
C LEU A 80 -1.34 6.19 7.35
N LEU A 81 -1.04 7.07 8.30
CA LEU A 81 -0.09 8.18 8.09
C LEU A 81 1.34 7.68 7.85
N THR A 82 1.75 6.62 8.55
CA THR A 82 3.11 6.06 8.43
C THR A 82 3.24 5.04 7.29
N PHE A 83 2.14 4.62 6.66
CA PHE A 83 2.15 3.60 5.61
C PHE A 83 3.11 3.94 4.45
N HIS A 84 3.14 5.20 4.02
CA HIS A 84 4.05 5.63 2.95
C HIS A 84 5.53 5.42 3.32
N ALA A 85 5.90 5.78 4.54
CA ALA A 85 7.25 5.59 5.05
C ALA A 85 7.58 4.10 5.23
N TYR A 86 6.59 3.31 5.68
CA TYR A 86 6.71 1.87 5.83
C TYR A 86 7.03 1.17 4.49
N VAL A 87 6.26 1.47 3.43
CA VAL A 87 6.52 0.92 2.09
C VAL A 87 7.89 1.36 1.58
N SER A 88 8.20 2.66 1.69
CA SER A 88 9.48 3.21 1.22
C SER A 88 10.68 2.59 1.94
N TYR A 89 10.56 2.32 3.24
CA TYR A 89 11.57 1.62 4.02
C TYR A 89 11.73 0.17 3.57
N HIS A 90 10.62 -0.57 3.40
CA HIS A 90 10.69 -1.97 2.98
C HIS A 90 11.21 -2.16 1.55
N VAL A 91 10.95 -1.22 0.64
CA VAL A 91 11.52 -1.23 -0.72
C VAL A 91 13.03 -1.01 -0.65
N LYS A 92 13.50 -0.03 0.13
CA LYS A 92 14.93 0.31 0.26
C LYS A 92 15.77 -0.72 1.03
N VAL A 93 15.18 -1.42 2.01
CA VAL A 93 15.89 -2.38 2.87
C VAL A 93 15.94 -3.78 2.24
N LYS A 94 15.13 -4.07 1.21
CA LYS A 94 15.07 -5.40 0.57
C LYS A 94 15.70 -5.52 -0.84
N PRO A 95 16.90 -5.00 -1.16
CA PRO A 95 17.63 -5.53 -2.33
C PRO A 95 18.11 -6.97 -2.10
N SER A 96 18.21 -7.43 -0.84
CA SER A 96 19.07 -8.57 -0.46
C SER A 96 18.37 -9.89 -0.13
N PHE A 97 17.04 -9.96 -0.15
CA PHE A 97 16.32 -11.19 0.22
C PHE A 97 15.35 -11.62 -0.89
N SER A 98 15.93 -12.28 -1.88
CA SER A 98 15.30 -13.32 -2.71
C SER A 98 13.87 -13.05 -3.19
N TRP A 99 13.76 -12.29 -4.28
CA TRP A 99 12.58 -12.28 -5.15
C TRP A 99 12.42 -13.56 -6.01
N PHE A 100 13.29 -14.57 -5.81
CA PHE A 100 13.26 -15.82 -6.58
C PHE A 100 12.63 -17.02 -5.86
N HIS A 101 12.19 -16.89 -4.60
CA HIS A 101 11.72 -18.06 -3.83
C HIS A 101 10.23 -18.06 -3.45
N ILE A 102 9.43 -17.08 -3.89
CA ILE A 102 8.00 -17.02 -3.52
C ILE A 102 7.05 -17.39 -4.67
N LEU A 103 7.56 -17.78 -5.84
CA LEU A 103 6.72 -18.35 -6.93
C LEU A 103 6.74 -19.89 -7.04
N PHE A 104 7.45 -20.60 -6.16
CA PHE A 104 7.41 -22.07 -6.11
C PHE A 104 7.64 -22.60 -4.68
N VAL A 105 6.68 -22.39 -3.77
CA VAL A 105 6.31 -23.36 -2.72
C VAL A 105 4.83 -23.17 -2.40
#